data_AF-A0A813M998-F1
#
_entry.id   AF-A0A813M998-F1
#
_cell.length_a   1.000
_cell.length_b   1.000
_cell.length_c   1.000
_cell.angle_alpha   90.00
_cell.angle_beta   90.00
_cell.angle_gamma   90.00
#
_symmetry.space_group_name_H-M   'P 1'
#
loop_
_entity.id
_entity.type
_entity.pdbx_description
1 polymer ?
#
loop_
_entity_poly.entity_id
_entity_poly.type
_entity_poly.pdbx_seq_one_letter_code
_entity_poly.pdbx_strand_id
1 'polypeptide(L)'
;MTSITAFPDSDGYTKSFSIEEIADLSDFFEKYGFVVVRNVIDSEAQIDDTIDEIWSLLRVLNPKIDKNDSSTWDNKYWPISMGLKDGGFISHMADVATKMCWENRQNPNVVKLFQTLRKQNDLWVKFDRYGMMRPTKGITFKNNNDDGSLVIEDRPDWRSKPNW
;
A
#
# COMPACT_ATOMS: atom_id res chain seq x y z
N MET A 1 -13.22 -9.46 -26.68
CA MET A 1 -11.96 -9.61 -25.92
C MET A 1 -12.21 -10.74 -24.93
N THR A 2 -11.55 -11.89 -25.08
CA THR A 2 -11.77 -13.05 -24.20
C THR A 2 -11.04 -12.76 -22.89
N SER A 3 -11.75 -12.74 -21.76
CA SER A 3 -11.12 -12.63 -20.45
C SER A 3 -10.34 -13.91 -20.15
N ILE A 4 -9.09 -13.77 -19.70
CA ILE A 4 -8.25 -14.87 -19.24
C ILE A 4 -8.11 -14.73 -17.73
N THR A 5 -8.41 -15.79 -16.98
CA THR A 5 -8.33 -15.81 -15.51
C THR A 5 -7.06 -16.52 -15.06
N ALA A 6 -6.27 -15.88 -14.18
CA ALA A 6 -5.17 -16.54 -13.50
C ALA A 6 -5.70 -17.55 -12.48
N PHE A 7 -5.12 -18.75 -12.43
CA PHE A 7 -5.52 -19.78 -11.48
C PHE A 7 -5.09 -19.42 -10.06
N PRO A 8 -5.93 -19.72 -9.04
CA PRO A 8 -5.52 -19.57 -7.66
C PRO A 8 -4.48 -20.64 -7.25
N ASP A 9 -3.63 -20.29 -6.29
CA ASP A 9 -2.78 -21.17 -5.52
C ASP A 9 -3.58 -21.94 -4.47
N SER A 10 -2.90 -22.70 -3.61
CA SER A 10 -3.54 -23.53 -2.58
C SER A 10 -4.38 -22.74 -1.56
N ASP A 11 -4.07 -21.45 -1.39
CA ASP A 11 -4.71 -20.58 -0.40
C ASP A 11 -5.81 -19.71 -1.04
N GLY A 12 -6.05 -19.87 -2.35
CA GLY A 12 -7.05 -19.11 -3.09
C GLY A 12 -6.53 -17.78 -3.66
N TYR A 13 -5.22 -17.49 -3.54
CA TYR A 13 -4.59 -16.28 -4.08
C TYR A 13 -3.96 -16.53 -5.45
N THR A 14 -3.59 -15.50 -6.20
CA THR A 14 -2.87 -15.72 -7.46
C THR A 14 -1.46 -16.28 -7.21
N LYS A 15 -0.91 -17.06 -8.16
CA LYS A 15 0.50 -17.47 -8.15
C LYS A 15 1.41 -16.26 -7.91
N SER A 16 2.35 -16.42 -6.99
CA SER A 16 3.42 -15.47 -6.71
C SER A 16 4.80 -16.07 -7.01
N PHE A 17 5.77 -15.20 -7.25
CA PHE A 17 7.12 -15.56 -7.70
C PHE A 17 8.19 -14.97 -6.78
N SER A 18 9.37 -15.57 -6.75
CA SER A 18 10.60 -14.91 -6.30
C SER A 18 11.24 -14.13 -7.46
N ILE A 19 12.17 -13.22 -7.17
CA ILE A 19 12.83 -12.38 -8.19
C ILE A 19 13.80 -13.16 -9.08
N GLU A 20 14.14 -14.38 -8.70
CA GLU A 20 15.02 -15.31 -9.39
C GLU A 20 14.28 -16.11 -10.47
N GLU A 21 12.96 -16.22 -10.37
CA GLU A 21 12.09 -16.96 -11.30
C GLU A 21 11.76 -16.12 -12.56
N ILE A 22 12.78 -15.52 -13.17
CA ILE A 22 12.67 -14.49 -14.21
C ILE A 22 11.88 -14.95 -15.46
N ALA A 23 12.14 -16.16 -15.95
CA ALA A 23 11.49 -16.68 -17.16
C ALA A 23 9.99 -16.92 -16.91
N ASP A 24 9.68 -17.65 -15.85
CA ASP A 24 8.30 -17.94 -15.43
C ASP A 24 7.49 -16.68 -15.15
N LEU A 25 8.12 -15.67 -14.55
CA LEU A 25 7.51 -14.37 -14.28
C LEU A 25 7.18 -13.61 -15.57
N SER A 26 8.09 -13.61 -16.55
CA SER A 26 7.89 -12.93 -17.83
C SER A 26 6.77 -13.58 -18.64
N ASP A 27 6.75 -14.91 -18.71
CA ASP A 27 5.70 -15.68 -19.40
C ASP A 27 4.33 -15.47 -18.75
N PHE A 28 4.27 -15.43 -17.42
CA PHE A 28 3.04 -15.15 -16.69
C PHE A 28 2.55 -13.72 -16.94
N PHE A 29 3.44 -12.74 -16.94
CA PHE A 29 3.12 -11.35 -17.24
C PHE A 29 2.58 -11.19 -18.66
N GLU A 30 3.21 -11.80 -19.67
CA GLU A 30 2.75 -11.76 -21.06
C GLU A 30 1.37 -12.39 -21.24
N LYS A 31 1.08 -13.46 -20.48
CA LYS A 31 -0.21 -14.17 -20.55
C LYS A 31 -1.35 -13.45 -19.83
N TYR A 32 -1.12 -12.92 -18.63
CA TYR A 32 -2.19 -12.42 -17.75
C TYR A 32 -2.15 -10.90 -17.52
N GLY A 33 -1.08 -10.22 -17.91
CA GLY A 33 -0.93 -8.77 -17.79
C GLY A 33 -0.55 -8.27 -16.39
N PHE A 34 -0.24 -9.17 -15.45
CA PHE A 34 0.22 -8.83 -14.10
C PHE A 34 1.10 -9.96 -13.53
N VAL A 35 1.88 -9.65 -12.50
CA VAL A 35 2.63 -10.62 -11.68
C VAL A 35 2.62 -10.18 -10.22
N VAL A 36 2.78 -11.14 -9.30
CA VAL A 36 3.01 -10.87 -7.88
C VAL A 36 4.38 -11.40 -7.52
N VAL A 37 5.27 -10.52 -7.04
CA VAL A 37 6.64 -10.87 -6.68
C VAL A 37 6.83 -10.63 -5.19
N ARG A 38 7.29 -11.65 -4.49
CA ARG A 38 7.49 -11.62 -3.03
C ARG A 38 8.89 -11.10 -2.71
N ASN A 39 9.02 -10.52 -1.52
CA ASN A 39 10.31 -10.13 -0.93
C ASN A 39 11.14 -9.21 -1.85
N VAL A 40 10.48 -8.32 -2.59
CA VAL A 40 11.18 -7.34 -3.44
C VAL A 40 11.93 -6.33 -2.57
N ILE A 41 11.25 -5.78 -1.56
CA ILE A 41 11.88 -5.10 -0.43
C ILE A 41 11.94 -6.14 0.69
N ASP A 42 13.13 -6.57 1.04
CA ASP A 42 13.40 -7.63 2.03
C ASP A 42 13.89 -7.08 3.38
N SER A 43 14.27 -5.81 3.42
CA SER A 43 14.64 -5.10 4.64
C SER A 43 13.41 -4.67 5.42
N GLU A 44 13.14 -5.34 6.54
CA GLU A 44 12.10 -4.94 7.52
C GLU A 44 12.27 -3.49 7.96
N ALA A 45 13.50 -3.04 8.19
CA ALA A 45 13.78 -1.65 8.56
C ALA A 45 13.34 -0.66 7.46
N GLN A 46 13.56 -0.98 6.18
CA GLN A 46 13.11 -0.14 5.07
C GLN A 46 11.58 -0.10 4.98
N ILE A 47 10.91 -1.22 5.27
CA ILE A 47 9.46 -1.32 5.32
C ILE A 47 8.91 -0.44 6.46
N ASP A 48 9.46 -0.57 7.66
CA ASP A 48 9.09 0.23 8.83
C ASP A 48 9.32 1.73 8.60
N ASP A 49 10.48 2.11 8.06
CA ASP A 49 10.78 3.50 7.71
C ASP A 49 9.79 4.06 6.68
N THR A 50 9.38 3.25 5.70
CA THR A 50 8.37 3.65 4.70
C THR A 50 7.02 3.88 5.35
N ILE A 51 6.59 2.97 6.22
CA ILE A 51 5.34 3.07 6.96
C ILE A 51 5.36 4.33 7.83
N ASP A 52 6.46 4.58 8.55
CA ASP A 52 6.60 5.74 9.42
C ASP A 52 6.65 7.07 8.67
N GLU A 53 7.25 7.09 7.49
CA GLU A 53 7.23 8.26 6.61
C GLU A 53 5.81 8.57 6.13
N ILE A 54 5.04 7.56 5.71
CA ILE A 54 3.63 7.73 5.30
C ILE A 54 2.79 8.28 6.48
N TRP A 55 2.93 7.71 7.68
CA TRP A 55 2.23 8.23 8.87
C TRP A 55 2.69 9.63 9.26
N SER A 56 3.96 9.96 9.07
CA SER A 56 4.48 11.32 9.31
C SER A 56 3.84 12.34 8.39
N LEU A 57 3.60 11.99 7.12
CA LEU A 57 2.87 12.85 6.18
C LEU A 57 1.44 13.13 6.67
N LEU A 58 0.76 12.15 7.27
CA LEU A 58 -0.56 12.41 7.87
C LEU A 58 -0.47 13.30 9.09
N ARG A 59 0.57 13.15 9.92
CA ARG A 59 0.78 13.99 11.11
C ARG A 59 1.02 15.45 10.74
N VAL A 60 1.61 15.73 9.58
CA VAL A 60 1.69 17.10 9.04
C VAL A 60 0.30 17.68 8.78
N LEU A 61 -0.64 16.87 8.30
CA LEU A 61 -2.01 17.29 8.04
C LEU A 61 -2.86 17.37 9.32
N ASN A 62 -2.65 16.42 10.25
CA ASN A 62 -3.28 16.42 11.56
C ASN A 62 -2.35 15.79 12.62
N PRO A 63 -1.73 16.58 13.52
CA PRO A 63 -0.76 16.05 14.48
C PRO A 63 -1.38 15.13 15.53
N LYS A 64 -2.71 15.03 15.61
CA LYS A 64 -3.41 14.12 16.53
C LYS A 64 -3.62 12.72 15.97
N ILE A 65 -3.26 12.47 14.71
CA ILE A 65 -3.35 11.13 14.14
C ILE A 65 -2.21 10.25 14.64
N ASP A 66 -2.54 9.04 15.07
CA ASP A 66 -1.59 8.07 15.61
C ASP A 66 -1.79 6.70 14.96
N LYS A 67 -0.70 6.11 14.47
CA LYS A 67 -0.70 4.78 13.86
C LYS A 67 -1.03 3.66 14.86
N ASN A 68 -0.90 3.93 16.15
CA ASN A 68 -1.12 2.96 17.23
C ASN A 68 -2.44 3.20 17.97
N ASP A 69 -3.22 4.23 17.61
CA ASP A 69 -4.50 4.54 18.26
C ASP A 69 -5.61 4.71 17.22
N SER A 70 -6.41 3.67 17.03
CA SER A 70 -7.50 3.64 16.06
C SER A 70 -8.61 4.65 16.34
N SER A 71 -8.73 5.14 17.59
CA SER A 71 -9.69 6.21 17.91
C SER A 71 -9.35 7.51 17.17
N THR A 72 -8.11 7.64 16.68
CA THR A 72 -7.64 8.76 15.87
C THR A 72 -7.85 8.57 14.36
N TRP A 73 -8.50 7.49 13.91
CA TRP A 73 -8.72 7.22 12.48
C TRP A 73 -10.11 7.64 11.97
N ASP A 74 -10.95 8.19 12.85
CA ASP A 74 -12.27 8.70 12.49
C ASP A 74 -12.19 9.97 11.61
N ASN A 75 -13.34 10.44 11.12
CA ASN A 75 -13.39 11.63 10.26
C ASN A 75 -12.97 12.94 10.96
N LYS A 76 -12.87 12.98 12.30
CA LYS A 76 -12.43 14.15 13.05
C LYS A 76 -10.92 14.33 12.94
N TYR A 77 -10.18 13.23 12.87
CA TYR A 77 -8.72 13.26 12.85
C TYR A 77 -8.13 12.90 11.48
N TRP A 78 -8.80 12.03 10.72
CA TRP A 78 -8.37 11.62 9.39
C TRP A 78 -8.36 12.80 8.41
N PRO A 79 -7.35 12.94 7.51
CA PRO A 79 -7.23 14.12 6.65
C PRO A 79 -8.18 14.07 5.44
N ILE A 80 -9.48 14.20 5.71
CA ILE A 80 -10.56 14.01 4.73
C ILE A 80 -10.51 14.98 3.53
N SER A 81 -9.94 16.18 3.69
CA SER A 81 -9.89 17.21 2.65
C SER A 81 -8.91 16.90 1.51
N MET A 82 -8.09 15.86 1.63
CA MET A 82 -7.03 15.52 0.67
C MET A 82 -7.37 14.30 -0.20
N GLY A 83 -8.66 14.02 -0.43
CA GLY A 83 -9.09 12.84 -1.19
C GLY A 83 -8.95 11.50 -0.44
N LEU A 84 -8.40 11.52 0.79
CA LEU A 84 -8.22 10.34 1.63
C LEU A 84 -9.52 9.76 2.19
N LYS A 85 -10.61 10.54 2.24
CA LYS A 85 -11.89 10.07 2.81
C LYS A 85 -12.51 8.93 2.01
N ASP A 86 -12.62 9.15 0.70
CA ASP A 86 -13.44 8.31 -0.20
C ASP A 86 -12.59 7.50 -1.18
N GLY A 87 -11.27 7.66 -1.07
CA GLY A 87 -10.38 7.40 -2.19
C GLY A 87 -8.96 6.97 -1.86
N GLY A 88 -8.52 7.31 -0.66
CA GLY A 88 -7.28 6.76 -0.12
C GLY A 88 -6.04 7.10 -0.93
N PHE A 89 -5.95 8.28 -1.56
CA PHE A 89 -4.65 8.80 -2.01
C PHE A 89 -4.28 10.01 -1.18
N ILE A 90 -3.03 10.07 -0.72
CA ILE A 90 -2.48 11.30 -0.17
C ILE A 90 -2.35 12.28 -1.35
N SER A 91 -3.01 13.43 -1.28
CA SER A 91 -3.12 14.37 -2.41
C SER A 91 -2.26 15.59 -2.18
N HIS A 92 -0.94 15.47 -2.27
CA HIS A 92 -0.04 16.62 -2.39
C HIS A 92 1.20 16.32 -3.26
N MET A 93 1.97 17.36 -3.58
CA MET A 93 3.27 17.21 -4.23
C MET A 93 4.40 16.91 -3.23
N ALA A 94 4.09 16.90 -1.92
CA ALA A 94 5.06 16.64 -0.86
C ALA A 94 5.35 15.14 -0.69
N ASP A 95 4.35 14.28 -0.93
CA ASP A 95 4.40 12.81 -0.86
C ASP A 95 5.27 12.16 -1.94
N VAL A 96 5.54 12.86 -3.05
CA VAL A 96 6.36 12.34 -4.15
C VAL A 96 7.86 12.65 -4.01
N ALA A 97 8.25 13.40 -2.98
CA ALA A 97 9.63 13.87 -2.80
C ALA A 97 10.25 13.50 -1.43
N THR A 98 9.64 12.58 -0.69
CA THR A 98 10.17 12.10 0.58
C THR A 98 11.27 11.03 0.40
N LYS A 99 12.04 10.73 1.45
CA LYS A 99 13.20 9.84 1.37
C LYS A 99 12.79 8.43 0.97
N MET A 100 11.83 7.83 1.67
CA MET A 100 11.43 6.44 1.42
C MET A 100 10.70 6.28 0.09
N CYS A 101 10.00 7.34 -0.36
CA CYS A 101 9.46 7.41 -1.72
C CYS A 101 10.54 7.14 -2.78
N TRP A 102 11.74 7.71 -2.61
CA TRP A 102 12.86 7.54 -3.51
C TRP A 102 13.65 6.26 -3.27
N GLU A 103 13.87 5.86 -2.02
CA GLU A 103 14.60 4.62 -1.70
C GLU A 103 13.86 3.39 -2.20
N ASN A 104 12.53 3.36 -2.09
CA ASN A 104 11.72 2.25 -2.60
C ASN A 104 11.75 2.18 -4.13
N ARG A 105 11.70 3.34 -4.82
CA ARG A 105 11.74 3.40 -6.29
C ARG A 105 13.09 3.02 -6.88
N GLN A 106 14.16 3.27 -6.13
CA GLN A 106 15.53 2.97 -6.53
C GLN A 106 16.04 1.66 -5.95
N ASN A 107 15.20 0.90 -5.24
CA ASN A 107 15.59 -0.40 -4.71
C ASN A 107 16.08 -1.30 -5.88
N PRO A 108 17.26 -1.93 -5.77
CA PRO A 108 17.84 -2.72 -6.86
C PRO A 108 16.92 -3.84 -7.38
N ASN A 109 16.14 -4.47 -6.49
CA ASN A 109 15.21 -5.52 -6.86
C ASN A 109 14.01 -4.97 -7.63
N VAL A 110 13.50 -3.79 -7.25
CA VAL A 110 12.45 -3.08 -8.00
C VAL A 110 12.97 -2.75 -9.40
N VAL A 111 14.15 -2.15 -9.50
CA VAL A 111 14.77 -1.79 -10.80
C VAL A 111 14.96 -3.02 -11.67
N LYS A 112 15.57 -4.09 -11.14
CA LYS A 112 15.79 -5.36 -11.84
C LYS A 112 14.48 -5.97 -12.34
N LEU A 113 13.43 -5.95 -11.52
CA LEU A 113 12.12 -6.47 -11.89
C LEU A 113 11.51 -5.70 -13.06
N PHE A 114 11.52 -4.37 -13.02
CA PHE A 114 11.01 -3.55 -14.12
C PHE A 114 11.87 -3.69 -15.38
N GLN A 115 13.20 -3.78 -15.27
CA GLN A 115 14.08 -3.99 -16.42
C GLN A 115 13.77 -5.32 -17.12
N THR A 116 13.55 -6.36 -16.32
CA THR A 116 13.18 -7.70 -16.77
C THR A 116 11.83 -7.68 -17.49
N LEU A 117 10.78 -7.19 -16.83
CA LEU A 117 9.42 -7.14 -17.36
C LEU A 117 9.29 -6.28 -18.62
N ARG A 118 10.06 -5.20 -18.69
CA ARG A 118 10.04 -4.25 -19.81
C ARG A 118 11.06 -4.58 -20.90
N LYS A 119 11.93 -5.58 -20.68
CA LYS A 119 13.02 -5.96 -21.58
C LYS A 119 13.89 -4.77 -21.99
N GLN A 120 14.18 -3.86 -21.04
CA GLN A 120 14.98 -2.65 -21.25
C GLN A 120 15.79 -2.32 -20.00
N ASN A 121 17.01 -1.79 -20.18
CA ASN A 121 17.87 -1.43 -19.06
C ASN A 121 17.60 -0.01 -18.55
N ASP A 122 17.24 0.91 -19.45
CA ASP A 122 16.98 2.29 -19.10
C ASP A 122 15.51 2.46 -18.71
N LEU A 123 15.29 2.86 -17.45
CA LEU A 123 13.96 3.05 -16.88
C LEU A 123 13.76 4.51 -16.48
N TRP A 124 12.59 5.04 -16.84
CA TRP A 124 12.12 6.33 -16.31
C TRP A 124 11.25 6.08 -15.09
N VAL A 125 11.58 6.75 -14.00
CA VAL A 125 10.75 6.71 -12.78
C VAL A 125 9.63 7.73 -12.92
N LYS A 126 8.39 7.25 -12.86
CA LYS A 126 7.21 8.12 -12.76
C LYS A 126 6.97 8.52 -11.31
N PHE A 127 6.69 9.80 -11.09
CA PHE A 127 6.18 10.29 -9.82
C PHE A 127 4.72 9.85 -9.61
N ASP A 128 4.46 9.26 -8.45
CA ASP A 128 3.11 8.85 -8.06
C ASP A 128 2.93 8.88 -6.55
N ARG A 129 1.68 8.88 -6.13
CA ARG A 129 1.26 9.11 -4.74
C ARG A 129 1.15 7.80 -3.97
N TYR A 130 1.21 7.90 -2.65
CA TYR A 130 0.86 6.78 -1.79
C TYR A 130 -0.65 6.58 -1.74
N GLY A 131 -1.05 5.31 -1.89
CA GLY A 131 -2.39 4.84 -1.56
C GLY A 131 -2.46 4.46 -0.09
N MET A 132 -3.41 5.03 0.65
CA MET A 132 -3.66 4.73 2.05
C MET A 132 -5.17 4.72 2.34
N MET A 133 -5.69 3.53 2.60
CA MET A 133 -7.08 3.31 3.00
C MET A 133 -7.18 3.06 4.50
N ARG A 134 -8.31 3.39 5.10
CA ARG A 134 -8.62 3.00 6.48
C ARG A 134 -8.98 1.51 6.54
N PRO A 135 -8.60 0.80 7.60
CA PRO A 135 -9.15 -0.53 7.83
C PRO A 135 -10.66 -0.44 8.03
N THR A 136 -11.40 -1.45 7.59
CA THR A 136 -12.88 -1.45 7.66
C THR A 136 -13.45 -2.58 8.49
N LYS A 137 -12.61 -3.52 8.92
CA LYS A 137 -12.99 -4.71 9.67
C LYS A 137 -12.04 -4.96 10.82
N GLY A 138 -12.56 -5.47 11.94
CA GLY A 138 -11.77 -5.95 13.06
C GLY A 138 -10.91 -4.86 13.70
N ILE A 139 -11.41 -3.63 13.79
CA ILE A 139 -10.62 -2.49 14.26
C ILE A 139 -10.73 -2.43 15.78
N THR A 140 -9.58 -2.40 16.45
CA THR A 140 -9.49 -2.39 17.90
C THR A 140 -9.51 -0.97 18.44
N PHE A 141 -10.56 -0.56 19.14
CA PHE A 141 -10.69 0.74 19.81
C PHE A 141 -10.51 0.61 21.33
N LYS A 142 -10.06 1.69 21.97
CA LYS A 142 -10.13 1.81 23.43
C LYS A 142 -11.60 1.94 23.86
N ASN A 143 -11.98 1.22 24.89
CA ASN A 143 -13.31 1.33 25.47
C ASN A 143 -13.48 2.68 26.17
N ASN A 144 -14.67 3.25 26.09
CA ASN A 144 -14.99 4.56 26.68
C ASN A 144 -15.14 4.53 28.21
N ASN A 145 -15.03 3.34 28.83
CA ASN A 145 -15.19 3.16 30.28
C ASN A 145 -13.91 3.45 31.10
N ASP A 146 -12.85 3.95 30.46
CA ASP A 146 -11.54 4.26 31.08
C ASP A 146 -10.85 3.07 31.81
N ASP A 147 -11.35 1.84 31.62
CA ASP A 147 -10.80 0.61 32.22
C ASP A 147 -9.65 -0.01 31.42
N GLY A 148 -9.26 0.64 30.31
CA GLY A 148 -8.22 0.16 29.41
C GLY A 148 -8.63 -1.06 28.56
N SER A 149 -9.89 -1.51 28.65
CA SER A 149 -10.37 -2.60 27.80
C SER A 149 -10.46 -2.16 26.34
N LEU A 150 -10.38 -3.14 25.44
CA LEU A 150 -10.43 -2.92 24.00
C LEU A 150 -11.74 -3.48 23.44
N VAL A 151 -12.35 -2.77 22.51
CA VAL A 151 -13.52 -3.22 21.76
C VAL A 151 -13.14 -3.37 20.29
N ILE A 152 -13.63 -4.43 19.66
CA ILE A 152 -13.42 -4.67 18.23
C ILE A 152 -14.69 -4.23 17.50
N GLU A 153 -14.55 -3.30 16.56
CA GLU A 153 -15.66 -2.78 15.77
C GLU A 153 -15.31 -2.74 14.28
N ASP A 154 -16.30 -3.01 13.44
CA ASP A 154 -16.21 -2.80 12.00
C ASP A 154 -16.59 -1.35 11.64
N ARG A 155 -15.99 -0.83 10.58
CA ARG A 155 -16.27 0.50 10.01
C ARG A 155 -16.58 0.38 8.51
N PRO A 156 -17.73 -0.21 8.13
CA PRO A 156 -18.09 -0.36 6.73
C PRO A 156 -18.26 0.99 6.00
N ASP A 157 -18.58 2.05 6.75
CA ASP A 157 -18.68 3.43 6.29
C ASP A 157 -17.33 4.05 5.89
N TRP A 158 -16.21 3.44 6.26
CA TRP A 158 -14.86 3.88 5.88
C TRP A 158 -14.38 3.29 4.55
N ARG A 159 -15.16 2.40 3.93
CA ARG A 159 -14.83 1.80 2.64
C ARG A 159 -14.77 2.86 1.54
N SER A 160 -13.80 2.72 0.63
CA SER A 160 -13.73 3.52 -0.60
C SER A 160 -15.02 3.40 -1.43
N LYS A 161 -15.34 4.43 -2.21
CA LYS A 161 -16.54 4.39 -3.05
C LYS A 161 -16.44 3.24 -4.08
N PRO A 162 -17.55 2.53 -4.36
CA PRO A 162 -17.55 1.37 -5.25
C PRO A 162 -17.21 1.70 -6.72
N ASN A 163 -17.29 2.96 -7.14
CA ASN A 163 -17.07 3.40 -8.53
C ASN A 163 -15.94 4.43 -8.65
N TRP A 164 -14.84 4.20 -7.92
CA TRP A 164 -13.61 4.99 -8.05
C TRP A 164 -12.73 4.43 -9.17
#